data_AF-A0A0T9QXT2-F1
#
_entry.id   AF-A0A0T9QXT2-F1
#
_cell.length_a   1.000
_cell.length_b   1.000
_cell.length_c   1.000
_cell.angle_alpha   90.00
_cell.angle_beta   90.00
_cell.angle_gamma   90.00
#
_symmetry.space_group_name_H-M   'P 1'
#
loop_
_entity.id
_entity.type
_entity.pdbx_description
1 polymer ?
#
loop_
_entity_poly.entity_id
_entity_poly.type
_entity_poly.pdbx_seq_one_letter_code
_entity_poly.pdbx_strand_id
1 'polypeptide(L)'
;MVTIYFFISMLSIILNFIPLRKMLLSDEVYPHVYALIISCIPALIHFYVLNFREIPFLNIDVSENETIIYMSLILGWLSAIPYIVARRMYT
;
A
#
# COMPACT_ATOMS: atom_id res chain seq x y z
N MET A 1 18.84 5.43 -0.67
CA MET A 1 17.48 5.59 -1.22
C MET A 1 16.65 4.31 -1.11
N VAL A 2 17.14 3.17 -1.62
CA VAL A 2 16.46 1.86 -1.53
C VAL A 2 15.98 1.51 -0.11
N THR A 3 16.88 1.58 0.87
CA THR A 3 16.56 1.25 2.28
C THR A 3 15.47 2.14 2.86
N ILE A 4 15.53 3.45 2.57
CA ILE A 4 14.52 4.42 3.02
C ILE A 4 13.18 4.12 2.36
N TYR A 5 13.18 3.88 1.04
CA TYR A 5 11.98 3.49 0.29
C TYR A 5 11.35 2.23 0.89
N PHE A 6 12.15 1.19 1.16
CA PHE A 6 11.67 -0.04 1.78
C PHE A 6 11.05 0.20 3.17
N PHE A 7 11.72 0.94 4.06
CA PHE A 7 11.18 1.21 5.39
C PHE A 7 9.88 2.02 5.35
N ILE A 8 9.81 3.05 4.51
CA ILE A 8 8.59 3.86 4.34
C ILE A 8 7.46 2.98 3.77
N SER A 9 7.78 2.12 2.80
CA SER A 9 6.81 1.19 2.20
C SER A 9 6.24 0.23 3.25
N MET A 10 7.11 -0.43 4.03
CA MET A 10 6.69 -1.32 5.11
C MET A 10 5.86 -0.59 6.16
N LEU A 11 6.28 0.62 6.56
CA LEU A 11 5.51 1.45 7.49
C LEU A 11 4.13 1.77 6.91
N SER A 12 4.03 2.11 5.63
CA SER A 12 2.76 2.42 4.96
C SER A 12 1.80 1.22 4.95
N ILE A 13 2.33 0.01 4.70
CA ILE A 13 1.57 -1.24 4.72
C ILE A 13 1.04 -1.53 6.14
N ILE A 14 1.88 -1.32 7.17
CA ILE A 14 1.48 -1.51 8.57
C ILE A 14 0.42 -0.49 8.98
N LEU A 15 0.63 0.79 8.66
CA LEU A 15 -0.31 1.87 9.00
C LEU A 15 -1.65 1.72 8.28
N ASN A 16 -1.67 1.12 7.09
CA ASN A 16 -2.89 0.79 6.37
C ASN A 16 -3.83 -0.12 7.19
N PHE A 17 -3.32 -0.92 8.12
CA PHE A 17 -4.15 -1.78 8.97
C PHE A 17 -5.09 -0.98 9.91
N ILE A 18 -4.70 0.22 10.34
CA ILE A 18 -5.45 1.03 11.31
C ILE A 18 -6.84 1.43 10.79
N PRO A 19 -6.97 2.09 9.61
CA PRO A 19 -8.29 2.43 9.07
C PRO A 19 -9.11 1.18 8.73
N LEU A 20 -8.47 0.11 8.23
CA LEU A 20 -9.16 -1.14 7.88
C LEU A 20 -9.84 -1.77 9.09
N ARG A 21 -9.13 -1.88 10.21
CA ARG A 21 -9.71 -2.36 11.48
C ARG A 21 -10.95 -1.56 11.87
N LYS A 22 -10.87 -0.22 11.82
CA LYS A 22 -11.99 0.64 12.22
C LYS A 22 -13.21 0.45 11.33
N MET A 23 -13.00 0.32 10.03
CA MET A 23 -14.07 0.23 9.05
C MET A 23 -14.74 -1.15 9.02
N LEU A 24 -13.95 -2.22 9.14
CA LEU A 24 -14.47 -3.59 9.08
C LEU A 24 -15.20 -4.03 10.35
N LEU A 25 -15.02 -3.32 11.47
CA LEU A 25 -15.82 -3.52 12.69
C LEU A 25 -17.24 -2.97 12.61
N SER A 26 -17.58 -2.21 11.57
CA SER A 26 -18.93 -1.67 11.39
C SER A 26 -19.87 -2.76 10.87
N ASP A 27 -21.12 -2.77 11.35
CA ASP A 27 -22.17 -3.64 10.82
C ASP A 27 -22.72 -3.15 9.46
N GLU A 28 -22.37 -1.93 9.05
CA GLU A 28 -22.82 -1.35 7.79
C GLU A 28 -21.97 -1.81 6.60
N VAL A 29 -22.59 -1.99 5.43
CA VAL A 29 -21.89 -2.44 4.22
C VAL A 29 -20.93 -1.39 3.65
N TYR A 30 -21.29 -0.11 3.72
CA TYR A 30 -20.49 0.97 3.10
C TYR A 30 -19.07 1.10 3.68
N PRO A 31 -18.86 1.07 5.01
CA PRO A 31 -17.52 1.02 5.59
C PRO A 31 -16.64 -0.11 5.07
N HIS A 32 -17.20 -1.30 4.79
CA HIS A 32 -16.43 -2.42 4.25
C HIS A 32 -15.96 -2.15 2.82
N VAL A 33 -16.80 -1.50 2.00
CA VAL A 33 -16.42 -1.05 0.66
C VAL A 33 -15.31 0.00 0.74
N TYR A 34 -15.40 0.97 1.66
CA TYR A 34 -14.35 1.97 1.86
C TYR A 34 -13.06 1.35 2.37
N ALA A 35 -13.12 0.30 3.19
CA ALA A 35 -11.95 -0.44 3.62
C ALA A 35 -11.21 -1.06 2.43
N LEU A 36 -11.93 -1.69 1.49
CA LEU A 36 -11.34 -2.21 0.26
C LEU A 36 -10.67 -1.08 -0.55
N ILE A 37 -11.37 0.04 -0.77
CA ILE A 37 -10.84 1.16 -1.56
C ILE A 37 -9.56 1.73 -0.93
N ILE A 38 -9.58 1.99 0.38
CA ILE A 38 -8.40 2.50 1.12
C ILE A 38 -7.25 1.50 1.06
N SER A 39 -7.54 0.20 1.15
CA SER A 39 -6.51 -0.83 1.09
C SER A 39 -5.72 -0.82 -0.22
N CYS A 40 -6.31 -0.35 -1.31
CA CYS A 40 -5.65 -0.27 -2.62
C CYS A 40 -4.68 0.90 -2.73
N ILE A 41 -4.76 1.93 -1.87
CA ILE A 41 -3.95 3.15 -2.00
C ILE A 41 -2.43 2.86 -1.99
N PRO A 42 -1.87 2.08 -1.03
CA PRO A 42 -0.44 1.78 -1.04
C PRO A 42 -0.01 0.99 -2.28
N ALA A 43 -0.85 0.06 -2.76
CA ALA A 43 -0.59 -0.69 -3.98
C ALA A 43 -0.53 0.22 -5.21
N LEU A 44 -1.46 1.18 -5.31
CA LEU A 44 -1.49 2.16 -6.40
C LEU A 44 -0.24 3.05 -6.41
N ILE A 45 0.25 3.46 -5.23
CA ILE A 45 1.51 4.22 -5.12
C ILE A 45 2.68 3.40 -5.66
N HIS A 46 2.77 2.13 -5.30
CA HIS A 46 3.84 1.28 -5.80
C HIS A 46 3.75 1.03 -7.30
N PHE A 47 2.55 0.81 -7.84
CA PHE A 47 2.39 0.68 -9.29
C PHE A 47 2.60 2.00 -10.03
N TYR A 48 2.37 3.14 -9.40
CA TYR A 48 2.78 4.43 -9.95
C TYR A 48 4.30 4.48 -10.12
N VAL A 49 5.06 4.17 -9.06
CA VAL A 49 6.54 4.14 -9.12
C VAL A 49 7.03 3.18 -10.21
N LEU A 50 6.42 2.00 -10.31
CA LEU A 50 6.76 1.00 -11.32
C LEU A 50 6.62 1.54 -12.76
N ASN A 51 5.53 2.27 -13.04
CA ASN A 51 5.19 2.70 -14.40
C ASN A 51 5.83 4.04 -14.77
N PHE A 52 5.83 4.99 -13.84
CA PHE A 52 6.28 6.36 -14.08
C PHE A 52 7.73 6.60 -13.65
N ARG A 53 8.36 5.63 -12.98
CA ARG A 53 9.75 5.69 -12.52
C ARG A 53 10.03 6.90 -11.64
N GLU A 54 9.03 7.34 -10.88
CA GLU A 54 9.10 8.50 -10.00
C GLU A 54 8.37 8.19 -8.70
N ILE A 55 8.91 8.65 -7.57
CA ILE A 55 8.21 8.58 -6.28
C ILE A 55 7.18 9.72 -6.22
N PRO A 56 5.87 9.40 -6.13
CA PRO A 56 4.83 10.41 -6.15
C PRO A 56 4.94 11.34 -4.94
N PHE A 57 4.51 12.60 -5.12
CA PHE A 57 4.56 13.70 -4.13
C PHE A 57 5.95 14.20 -3.72
N LEU A 58 7.01 13.42 -3.97
CA LEU A 58 8.39 13.82 -3.69
C LEU A 58 9.15 14.23 -4.96
N ASN A 59 8.63 13.92 -6.15
CA ASN A 59 9.24 14.20 -7.44
C ASN A 59 10.69 13.70 -7.55
N ILE A 60 10.93 12.51 -6.99
CA ILE A 60 12.23 11.85 -7.00
C ILE A 60 12.22 10.86 -8.16
N ASP A 61 13.05 11.12 -9.16
CA ASP A 61 13.30 10.19 -10.27
C ASP A 61 14.05 8.94 -9.77
N VAL A 62 13.54 7.78 -10.15
CA VAL A 62 14.11 6.46 -9.83
C VAL A 62 14.38 5.62 -11.07
N SER A 63 14.40 6.25 -12.25
CA SER A 63 14.58 5.61 -13.56
C SER A 63 15.85 4.77 -13.66
N GLU A 64 16.95 5.20 -13.03
CA GLU A 64 18.24 4.50 -12.96
C GLU A 64 18.35 3.53 -11.76
N ASN A 65 17.27 3.33 -10.98
CA ASN A 65 17.28 2.46 -9.80
C ASN A 65 16.38 1.23 -9.99
N GLU A 66 16.91 0.23 -10.71
CA GLU A 66 16.21 -1.03 -10.97
C GLU A 66 15.71 -1.72 -9.70
N THR A 67 16.48 -1.65 -8.60
CA THR A 67 16.08 -2.25 -7.32
C THR A 67 14.78 -1.67 -6.80
N ILE A 68 14.59 -0.35 -6.87
CA ILE A 68 13.33 0.31 -6.45
C ILE A 68 12.20 -0.08 -7.39
N ILE A 69 12.46 -0.16 -8.69
CA ILE A 69 11.46 -0.57 -9.69
C ILE A 69 10.97 -1.99 -9.38
N TYR A 70 11.85 -2.97 -9.23
CA TYR A 70 11.45 -4.35 -8.89
C TYR A 70 10.85 -4.46 -7.49
N MET A 71 11.37 -3.72 -6.50
CA MET A 71 10.76 -3.67 -5.17
C MET A 71 9.35 -3.10 -5.22
N SER A 72 9.07 -2.08 -6.05
CA SER A 72 7.74 -1.49 -6.18
C SER A 72 6.72 -2.53 -6.67
N LEU A 73 7.08 -3.39 -7.63
CA LEU A 73 6.21 -4.49 -8.06
C LEU A 73 5.87 -5.43 -6.90
N ILE A 74 6.88 -5.87 -6.14
CA ILE A 74 6.70 -6.81 -5.02
C ILE A 74 5.86 -6.16 -3.91
N LEU A 75 6.21 -4.93 -3.51
CA LEU A 75 5.52 -4.19 -2.46
C LEU A 75 4.09 -3.81 -2.85
N GLY A 76 3.81 -3.58 -4.13
CA GLY A 76 2.46 -3.37 -4.65
C GLY A 76 1.55 -4.55 -4.38
N TRP A 77 2.03 -5.78 -4.60
CA TRP A 77 1.28 -6.99 -4.26
C TRP A 77 1.20 -7.23 -2.74
N LEU A 78 2.30 -7.04 -2.01
CA LEU A 78 2.31 -7.21 -0.55
C LEU A 78 1.38 -6.21 0.16
N SER A 79 1.07 -5.07 -0.46
CA SER A 79 0.13 -4.08 0.07
C SER A 79 -1.30 -4.60 0.23
N ALA A 80 -1.66 -5.74 -0.37
CA ALA A 80 -2.94 -6.40 -0.16
C ALA A 80 -3.03 -7.16 1.18
N ILE A 81 -1.89 -7.50 1.79
CA ILE A 81 -1.84 -8.33 3.02
C ILE A 81 -2.65 -7.72 4.18
N PRO A 82 -2.51 -6.42 4.52
CA PRO A 82 -3.26 -5.82 5.62
C PRO A 82 -4.77 -6.00 5.48
N TYR A 83 -5.32 -5.88 4.27
CA TYR A 83 -6.75 -6.09 4.02
C TYR A 83 -7.16 -7.55 4.16
N ILE A 84 -6.40 -8.48 3.58
CA ILE A 84 -6.68 -9.91 3.70
C ILE A 84 -6.70 -10.32 5.18
N VAL A 85 -5.71 -9.86 5.95
CA VAL A 85 -5.61 -10.14 7.40
C VAL A 85 -6.75 -9.47 8.16
N ALA A 86 -6.99 -8.17 7.96
CA ALA A 86 -8.03 -7.43 8.67
C ALA A 86 -9.41 -8.01 8.39
N ARG A 87 -9.72 -8.31 7.12
CA ARG A 87 -11.00 -8.91 6.74
C ARG A 87 -11.21 -10.25 7.44
N ARG A 88 -10.22 -11.13 7.43
CA ARG A 88 -10.32 -12.43 8.13
C ARG A 88 -10.51 -12.30 9.65
N MET A 89 -10.05 -11.21 10.25
CA MET A 89 -10.16 -10.98 11.70
C MET A 89 -11.48 -10.35 12.12
N TYR A 90 -12.11 -9.56 11.26
CA TYR A 90 -13.23 -8.69 11.62
C TYR A 90 -14.53 -8.97 10.86
N THR A 91 -14.52 -9.89 9.89
CA THR A 91 -15.72 -10.39 9.18
C THR A 91 -15.77 -11.91 9.25
#